data_AF-A0A960L178-F1
#
_entry.id   AF-A0A960L178-F1
#
_cell.length_a   1.000
_cell.length_b   1.000
_cell.length_c   1.000
_cell.angle_alpha   90.00
_cell.angle_beta   90.00
_cell.angle_gamma   90.00
#
_symmetry.space_group_name_H-M   'P 1'
#
loop_
_entity.id
_entity.type
_entity.pdbx_description
1 polymer ?
#
loop_
_entity_poly.entity_id
_entity_poly.type
_entity_poly.pdbx_seq_one_letter_code
_entity_poly.pdbx_strand_id
1 'polypeptide(L)' 'VRRKLKDKFKEIRIHVNDAFLIDEIRVVAKDGDVFQLHFSNIEVNPEIPANQFEVEIPSDFSIGNRIEFIFGPGSGF' A
#
# COMPACT_ATOMS: atom_id res chain seq x y z
N VAL A 1 -1.92 6.93 17.74
CA VAL A 1 -2.00 6.69 16.28
C VAL A 1 -1.85 7.98 15.45
N ARG A 2 -2.61 9.05 15.71
CA ARG A 2 -2.52 10.36 14.99
C ARG A 2 -1.10 10.95 14.85
N ARG A 3 -0.21 10.76 15.83
CA ARG A 3 1.15 11.34 15.83
C ARG A 3 2.05 10.76 14.73
N LYS A 4 1.91 9.48 14.37
CA LYS A 4 2.82 8.79 13.44
C LYS A 4 2.57 9.13 11.96
N LEU A 5 1.35 9.51 11.58
CA LEU A 5 1.00 9.78 10.18
C LEU A 5 1.51 11.13 9.70
N LYS A 6 1.41 12.17 10.54
CA LYS A 6 1.96 13.51 10.26
C LYS A 6 3.48 13.51 10.09
N ASP A 7 4.15 12.49 10.63
CA ASP A 7 5.60 12.36 10.53
C ASP A 7 6.05 11.70 9.23
N LYS A 8 5.14 11.03 8.51
CA LYS A 8 5.45 10.28 7.28
C LYS A 8 5.00 10.98 6.01
N PHE A 9 3.85 11.65 6.07
CA PHE A 9 3.23 12.24 4.88
C PHE A 9 3.14 13.76 5.01
N LYS A 10 3.52 14.43 3.93
CA LYS A 10 3.34 15.87 3.76
C LYS A 10 1.89 16.20 3.38
N GLU A 11 1.30 15.38 2.52
CA GLU A 11 -0.04 15.60 2.00
C GLU A 11 -0.73 14.27 1.68
N ILE A 12 -2.03 14.20 1.93
CA ILE A 12 -2.92 13.15 1.43
C ILE A 12 -4.12 13.86 0.82
N ARG A 13 -4.40 13.62 -0.46
CA ARG A 13 -5.59 14.08 -1.17
C ARG A 13 -6.41 12.87 -1.58
N ILE A 14 -7.71 12.93 -1.32
CA ILE A 14 -8.69 11.94 -1.73
C ILE A 14 -9.68 12.69 -2.58
N HIS A 15 -9.78 12.31 -3.86
CA HIS A 15 -10.80 12.82 -4.75
C HIS A 15 -12.00 11.86 -4.70
N VAL A 16 -13.18 12.45 -4.74
CA VAL A 16 -14.45 11.76 -4.70
C VAL A 16 -15.28 12.32 -5.84
N ASN A 17 -15.80 11.43 -6.68
CA ASN A 17 -16.61 11.82 -7.84
C ASN A 17 -18.04 12.20 -7.43
N ASP A 18 -18.84 12.63 -8.42
CA ASP A 18 -20.25 13.04 -8.22
C ASP A 18 -21.15 11.92 -7.68
N ALA A 19 -20.73 10.66 -7.82
CA ALA A 19 -21.42 9.48 -7.28
C ALA A 19 -20.99 9.14 -5.84
N PHE A 20 -20.22 10.03 -5.19
CA PHE A 20 -19.65 9.83 -3.84
C PHE A 20 -18.69 8.62 -3.74
N LEU A 21 -18.09 8.21 -4.85
CA LEU A 21 -17.08 7.15 -4.90
C LEU A 21 -15.67 7.75 -5.02
N ILE A 22 -14.69 7.11 -4.37
CA ILE A 22 -13.28 7.51 -4.45
C ILE A 22 -12.75 7.11 -5.82
N ASP A 23 -12.32 8.08 -6.62
CA ASP A 23 -11.73 7.86 -7.96
C ASP A 23 -10.21 8.13 -7.98
N GLU A 24 -9.68 8.89 -7.02
CA GLU A 24 -8.24 9.12 -6.87
C GLU A 24 -7.81 9.23 -5.40
N ILE A 25 -6.67 8.61 -5.09
CA ILE A 25 -5.91 8.87 -3.87
C ILE A 25 -4.49 9.29 -4.25
N ARG A 26 -4.08 10.49 -3.81
CA ARG A 26 -2.72 11.01 -3.99
C ARG A 26 -2.07 11.26 -2.64
N VAL A 27 -0.90 10.68 -2.44
CA VAL A 27 -0.09 10.83 -1.23
C VAL A 27 1.26 11.43 -1.60
N VAL A 28 1.66 12.46 -0.85
CA VAL A 28 3.01 13.02 -0.91
C VAL A 28 3.70 12.70 0.41
N ALA A 29 4.74 11.88 0.36
CA ALA A 29 5.59 11.58 1.49
C ALA A 29 6.45 12.80 1.87
N LYS A 30 7.04 12.79 3.07
CA LYS A 30 7.84 13.93 3.55
C LYS A 30 9.15 14.14 2.78
N ASP A 31 9.75 13.05 2.30
CA ASP A 31 10.93 13.04 1.43
C ASP A 31 10.63 13.57 0.02
N GLY A 32 9.35 13.68 -0.34
CA GLY A 32 8.89 14.21 -1.62
C GLY A 32 8.37 13.15 -2.58
N ASP A 33 8.45 11.86 -2.22
CA ASP A 33 7.91 10.78 -3.04
C ASP A 33 6.39 10.95 -3.19
N VAL A 34 5.92 10.71 -4.42
CA VAL A 34 4.50 10.84 -4.77
C VAL A 34 3.96 9.48 -5.16
N PHE A 35 2.88 9.09 -4.49
CA PHE A 35 2.11 7.90 -4.79
C PHE A 35 0.70 8.31 -5.22
N GLN A 36 0.22 7.76 -6.34
CA GLN A 36 -1.08 8.09 -6.89
C GLN A 36 -1.79 6.80 -7.31
N LEU A 37 -3.03 6.65 -6.87
CA LEU A 37 -3.94 5.57 -7.23
C LEU A 37 -5.14 6.16 -7.95
N HIS A 38 -5.47 5.58 -9.11
CA HIS A 38 -6.69 5.88 -9.83
C HIS A 38 -7.60 4.66 -9.80
N PHE A 39 -8.86 4.90 -9.45
CA PHE A 39 -9.89 3.87 -9.42
C PHE A 39 -10.81 4.10 -10.62
N SER A 40 -11.06 3.04 -11.37
CA SER A 40 -11.99 3.03 -12.50
C SER A 40 -12.89 1.79 -12.39
N ASN A 41 -14.10 1.86 -12.95
CA ASN A 41 -15.07 0.76 -12.94
C ASN A 41 -15.37 0.23 -11.52
N ILE A 42 -15.64 1.14 -10.58
CA ILE A 42 -15.96 0.77 -9.20
C ILE A 42 -17.36 0.16 -9.17
N GLU A 43 -17.42 -1.14 -8.89
CA GLU A 43 -18.67 -1.86 -8.65
C GLU A 43 -18.87 -2.04 -7.15
N VAL A 44 -19.94 -1.44 -6.61
CA VAL A 44 -20.31 -1.62 -5.21
C VAL A 44 -21.17 -2.87 -5.10
N ASN A 45 -20.57 -3.94 -4.58
CA ASN A 45 -21.27 -5.19 -4.32
C ASN A 45 -21.44 -5.41 -2.80
N PRO A 46 -22.67 -5.33 -2.25
CA PRO A 46 -22.93 -5.51 -0.82
C PRO A 46 -22.88 -6.98 -0.37
N GLU A 47 -22.86 -7.93 -1.30
CA GLU A 47 -22.92 -9.37 -1.03
C GLU A 47 -21.59 -10.09 -1.29
N ILE A 48 -20.47 -9.37 -1.34
CA ILE A 48 -19.14 -9.99 -1.53
C ILE A 48 -18.89 -11.00 -0.39
N PRO A 49 -18.69 -12.29 -0.72
CA PRO A 49 -18.45 -13.32 0.29
C PRO A 49 -17.20 -13.03 1.13
N ALA A 50 -17.29 -13.23 2.44
CA ALA A 50 -16.20 -12.92 3.38
C ALA A 50 -14.91 -13.70 3.10
N ASN A 51 -15.01 -14.91 2.54
CA ASN A 51 -13.86 -15.75 2.20
C ASN A 51 -12.96 -15.15 1.11
N GLN A 52 -13.44 -14.18 0.31
CA GLN A 52 -12.59 -13.47 -0.66
C GLN A 52 -11.56 -12.55 0.00
N PHE A 53 -11.73 -12.27 1.30
CA PHE A 53 -10.79 -11.47 2.09
C PHE A 53 -9.84 -12.35 2.92
N GLU A 54 -9.95 -13.68 2.81
CA GLU A 54 -9.03 -14.61 3.46
C GLU A 54 -7.76 -14.76 2.62
N VAL A 55 -6.61 -14.66 3.29
CA VAL A 55 -5.31 -14.83 2.64
C VAL A 55 -4.98 -16.31 2.61
N GLU A 56 -4.96 -16.89 1.40
CA GLU A 56 -4.44 -18.24 1.19
C GLU A 56 -2.91 -18.17 1.03
N ILE A 57 -2.19 -18.82 1.93
CA ILE A 57 -0.74 -18.95 1.84
C ILE A 57 -0.42 -20.26 1.12
N PRO A 58 0.19 -20.22 -0.09
CA PRO A 58 0.59 -21.43 -0.81
C PRO A 58 1.50 -22.33 0.05
N SER A 59 1.40 -23.64 -0.13
CA SER A 59 2.18 -24.62 0.65
C SER A 59 3.69 -24.55 0.40
N ASP A 60 4.09 -23.99 -0.74
CA ASP A 60 5.47 -23.73 -1.15
C ASP A 60 5.94 -22.30 -0.81
N PHE A 61 5.09 -21.48 -0.17
CA PHE A 61 5.47 -20.14 0.26
C PHE A 61 6.61 -20.20 1.27
N SER A 62 7.71 -19.52 0.94
CA SER A 62 8.83 -19.32 1.85
C SER A 62 8.96 -17.83 2.16
N ILE A 63 9.06 -17.49 3.44
CA ILE A 63 9.43 -16.15 3.87
C ILE A 63 10.94 -16.05 3.72
N GLY A 64 11.39 -15.29 2.73
CA GLY A 64 12.78 -14.83 2.70
C GLY A 64 13.03 -13.98 3.94
N ASN A 65 13.91 -14.44 4.83
CA ASN A 65 14.45 -13.55 5.86
C ASN A 65 15.07 -12.36 5.13
N ARG A 66 14.67 -11.15 5.58
CA ARG A 66 15.26 -9.82 5.40
C ARG A 66 16.38 -9.73 4.36
N ILE A 67 16.34 -8.66 3.55
CA ILE A 67 17.45 -8.12 2.75
C ILE A 67 18.79 -8.11 3.55
N GLU A 68 19.44 -9.25 3.64
CA GLU A 68 20.85 -9.43 3.84
C GLU A 68 21.42 -9.48 2.41
N PHE A 69 22.55 -8.81 2.18
CA PHE A 69 23.31 -8.80 0.90
C PHE A 69 23.03 -7.75 -0.17
N ILE A 70 22.60 -6.52 0.17
CA ILE A 70 23.02 -5.35 -0.65
C ILE A 70 24.43 -4.87 -0.26
N PHE A 71 24.94 -5.26 0.92
CA PHE A 71 26.36 -5.25 1.23
C PHE A 71 26.89 -6.68 1.07
N GLY A 72 27.55 -6.94 -0.06
CA GLY A 72 27.96 -8.29 -0.49
C GLY A 72 29.01 -8.98 0.40
N PRO A 73 29.38 -10.23 0.07
CA PRO A 73 30.48 -10.93 0.71
C PRO A 73 31.80 -10.29 0.28
N GLY A 74 32.27 -9.29 1.03
CA GLY A 74 33.40 -8.49 0.59
C GLY A 74 33.90 -7.44 1.57
N SER A 75 34.09 -7.82 2.84
CA SER A 75 35.09 -7.15 3.69
C SER A 75 35.63 -8.19 4.67
N GLY A 76 36.55 -9.01 4.16
CA GLY A 76 37.53 -9.67 5.01
C GLY A 76 38.53 -8.63 5.52
N PHE A 77 39.06 -8.93 6.70
CA PHE A 77 40.05 -8.20 7.51
C PHE A 77 39.50 -7.03 8.34
#